data_AF-Q24MY4-F1
#
_entry.id   AF-Q24MY4-F1
#
_cell.length_a   1.000
_cell.length_b   1.000
_cell.length_c   1.000
_cell.angle_alpha   90.00
_cell.angle_beta   90.00
_cell.angle_gamma   90.00
#
_symmetry.space_group_name_H-M   'P 1'
#
loop_
_entity.id
_entity.type
_entity.pdbx_description
1 polymer ?
#
loop_
_entity_poly.entity_id
_entity_poly.type
_entity_poly.pdbx_seq_one_letter_code
_entity_poly.pdbx_strand_id
1 'polypeptide(L)'
;MGQLGFYYDQTACVGCKTCQIACKDRNNLEVGTLFRRVHEFEGGKFPKPYAYYLSMSCNHCKEAKCVKGCPTGAMHFGEDGTVQHDKDMCIGCKYCVWNCPYSVPQYLEAKNIVGKCDSCKDLRADGQNPACVDACVMRCLKFGDLDELKAEYGNDLVRELPVLPSASQTNPSFLIKPKNEALNQTYKKREV
;
A
#
# COMPACT_ATOMS: atom_id res chain seq x y z
N MET A 1 -0.74 21.78 -2.77
CA MET A 1 -0.27 20.39 -2.96
C MET A 1 -1.39 19.46 -2.55
N GLY A 2 -1.79 18.55 -3.42
CA GLY A 2 -2.80 17.55 -3.13
C GLY A 2 -2.21 16.38 -2.33
N GLN A 3 -3.03 15.35 -2.14
CA GLN A 3 -2.66 14.16 -1.37
C GLN A 3 -1.75 13.27 -2.24
N LEU A 4 -0.55 12.91 -1.76
CA LEU A 4 0.32 11.97 -2.47
C LEU A 4 -0.06 10.52 -2.18
N GLY A 5 -0.10 9.68 -3.22
CA GLY A 5 -0.50 8.29 -3.08
C GLY A 5 -0.15 7.41 -4.26
N PHE A 6 -0.54 6.15 -4.16
CA PHE A 6 -0.37 5.18 -5.25
C PHE A 6 -1.61 5.14 -6.14
N TYR A 7 -1.40 5.01 -7.45
CA TYR A 7 -2.38 4.48 -8.38
C TYR A 7 -2.06 3.02 -8.71
N TYR A 8 -3.08 2.18 -8.80
CA TYR A 8 -2.98 0.77 -9.14
C TYR A 8 -4.00 0.35 -10.19
N ASP A 9 -3.52 -0.07 -11.36
CA ASP A 9 -4.34 -0.71 -12.39
C ASP A 9 -4.51 -2.21 -12.08
N GLN A 10 -5.64 -2.56 -11.48
CA GLN A 10 -5.96 -3.95 -11.17
C GLN A 10 -6.31 -4.76 -12.42
N THR A 11 -6.76 -4.10 -13.50
CA THR A 11 -7.20 -4.75 -14.73
C THR A 11 -6.03 -5.38 -15.48
N ALA A 12 -4.85 -4.76 -15.41
CA ALA A 12 -3.64 -5.23 -16.07
C ALA A 12 -2.70 -6.05 -15.15
N CYS A 13 -2.89 -6.01 -13.83
CA CYS A 13 -1.99 -6.69 -12.90
C CYS A 13 -2.12 -8.22 -13.00
N VAL A 14 -0.98 -8.89 -13.19
CA VAL A 14 -0.87 -10.36 -13.30
C VAL A 14 -0.34 -11.03 -12.04
N GLY A 15 -0.14 -10.27 -10.96
CA GLY A 15 0.27 -10.85 -9.68
C GLY A 15 1.71 -11.39 -9.63
N CYS A 16 2.61 -10.97 -10.53
CA CYS A 16 3.98 -11.49 -10.64
C CYS A 16 4.91 -11.24 -9.43
N LYS A 17 4.46 -10.44 -8.44
CA LYS A 17 5.19 -10.11 -7.20
C LYS A 17 6.51 -9.34 -7.39
N THR A 18 6.87 -8.89 -8.59
CA THR A 18 8.11 -8.11 -8.83
C THR A 18 8.17 -6.83 -7.99
N CYS A 19 7.07 -6.09 -7.87
CA CYS A 19 6.98 -4.87 -7.05
C CYS A 19 7.16 -5.15 -5.55
N GLN A 20 6.81 -6.36 -5.09
CA GLN A 20 7.02 -6.82 -3.72
C GLN A 20 8.50 -7.16 -3.50
N ILE A 21 9.13 -7.87 -4.43
CA ILE A 21 10.56 -8.23 -4.35
C ILE A 21 11.45 -6.98 -4.42
N ALA A 22 11.20 -6.06 -5.37
CA ALA A 22 11.96 -4.81 -5.47
C ALA A 22 11.86 -3.95 -4.20
N CYS A 23 10.67 -3.89 -3.58
CA CYS A 23 10.49 -3.19 -2.32
C CYS A 23 11.28 -3.86 -1.18
N LYS A 24 11.25 -5.19 -1.12
CA LYS A 24 12.01 -5.97 -0.14
C LYS A 24 13.52 -5.80 -0.30
N ASP A 25 14.01 -5.87 -1.52
CA ASP A 25 15.43 -5.72 -1.87
C ASP A 25 15.94 -4.32 -1.49
N ARG A 26 15.27 -3.26 -1.97
CA ARG A 26 15.63 -1.86 -1.61
C ARG A 26 15.72 -1.66 -0.10
N ASN A 27 14.77 -2.21 0.66
CA ASN A 27 14.69 -1.99 2.09
C ASN A 27 15.53 -2.99 2.90
N ASN A 28 16.22 -3.93 2.24
CA ASN A 28 16.97 -5.01 2.86
C ASN A 28 16.14 -5.74 3.94
N LEU A 29 14.93 -6.17 3.58
CA LEU A 29 13.99 -6.78 4.52
C LEU A 29 14.25 -8.29 4.69
N GLU A 30 14.25 -8.73 5.94
CA GLU A 30 14.38 -10.14 6.32
C GLU A 30 13.25 -11.01 5.73
N VAL A 31 13.48 -12.32 5.67
CA VAL A 31 12.48 -13.33 5.29
C VAL A 31 11.20 -13.12 6.12
N GLY A 32 10.04 -13.21 5.47
CA GLY A 32 8.73 -12.95 6.09
C GLY A 32 8.31 -11.47 6.14
N THR A 33 9.26 -10.51 6.14
CA THR A 33 8.91 -9.08 6.16
C THR A 33 8.67 -8.53 4.76
N LEU A 34 7.50 -7.92 4.55
CA LEU A 34 7.08 -7.39 3.24
C LEU A 34 6.33 -6.06 3.40
N PHE A 35 6.95 -4.93 3.05
CA PHE A 35 6.29 -3.60 3.12
C PHE A 35 5.30 -3.34 1.99
N ARG A 36 5.45 -4.03 0.86
CA ARG A 36 4.46 -4.12 -0.21
C ARG A 36 4.08 -5.59 -0.38
N ARG A 37 2.79 -5.89 -0.44
CA ARG A 37 2.26 -7.25 -0.57
C ARG A 37 1.40 -7.35 -1.81
N VAL A 38 1.47 -8.48 -2.50
CA VAL A 38 0.53 -8.85 -3.56
C VAL A 38 -0.38 -9.94 -3.02
N HIS A 39 -1.65 -9.62 -2.85
CA HIS A 39 -2.69 -10.57 -2.47
C HIS A 39 -3.39 -11.13 -3.69
N GLU A 40 -3.79 -12.39 -3.62
CA GLU A 40 -4.50 -13.11 -4.67
C GLU A 40 -5.90 -13.50 -4.17
N PHE A 41 -6.89 -13.26 -5.02
CA PHE A 41 -8.28 -13.55 -4.75
C PHE A 41 -8.88 -14.31 -5.92
N GLU A 42 -9.74 -15.26 -5.60
CA GLU A 42 -10.48 -16.08 -6.55
C GLU A 42 -11.96 -16.10 -6.22
N GLY A 43 -12.77 -16.45 -7.21
CA GLY A 43 -14.19 -16.66 -7.03
C GLY A 43 -14.88 -17.19 -8.27
N GLY A 44 -16.20 -17.21 -8.22
CA GLY A 44 -17.01 -17.83 -9.27
C GLY A 44 -16.96 -19.37 -9.22
N LYS A 45 -17.65 -19.99 -10.17
CA LYS A 45 -17.69 -21.44 -10.38
C LYS A 45 -17.63 -21.70 -11.87
N PHE A 46 -17.10 -22.85 -12.28
CA PHE A 46 -17.11 -23.27 -13.69
C PHE A 46 -18.56 -23.18 -14.24
N PRO A 47 -18.77 -22.58 -15.43
CA PRO A 47 -17.78 -22.16 -16.45
C PRO A 47 -17.25 -20.73 -16.33
N LYS A 48 -17.57 -19.98 -15.26
CA LYS A 48 -17.17 -18.58 -15.07
C LYS A 48 -16.35 -18.37 -13.78
N PRO A 49 -15.19 -19.03 -13.62
CA PRO A 49 -14.26 -18.69 -12.53
C PRO A 49 -13.56 -17.36 -12.83
N TYR A 50 -13.09 -16.69 -11.78
CA TYR A 50 -12.26 -15.49 -11.92
C TYR A 50 -11.15 -15.44 -10.88
N ALA A 51 -10.11 -14.67 -11.18
CA ALA A 51 -9.06 -14.32 -10.25
C ALA A 51 -8.61 -12.87 -10.44
N TYR A 52 -8.22 -12.21 -9.36
CA TYR A 52 -7.63 -10.88 -9.38
C TYR A 52 -6.57 -10.73 -8.30
N TYR A 53 -5.73 -9.72 -8.48
CA TYR A 53 -4.62 -9.44 -7.58
C TYR A 53 -4.77 -8.05 -6.97
N LEU A 54 -4.26 -7.87 -5.76
CA LEU A 54 -4.19 -6.58 -5.10
C LEU A 54 -2.75 -6.35 -4.63
N SER A 55 -2.06 -5.43 -5.31
CA SER A 55 -0.75 -4.96 -4.87
C SER A 55 -0.93 -3.76 -3.94
N MET A 56 -0.58 -3.91 -2.66
CA MET A 56 -0.78 -2.87 -1.65
C MET A 56 0.46 -2.65 -0.79
N SER A 57 0.73 -1.39 -0.46
CA SER A 57 1.68 -0.96 0.56
C SER A 57 0.99 -0.01 1.54
N CYS A 58 1.74 0.81 2.27
CA CYS A 58 1.13 1.89 3.06
C CYS A 58 0.33 2.82 2.16
N ASN A 59 -0.91 3.12 2.56
CA ASN A 59 -1.77 4.07 1.86
C ASN A 59 -1.46 5.52 2.24
N HIS A 60 -0.49 5.79 3.14
CA HIS A 60 -0.16 7.14 3.61
C HIS A 60 -1.39 8.01 3.92
N CYS A 61 -2.36 7.40 4.62
CA CYS A 61 -3.70 7.92 4.85
C CYS A 61 -3.72 9.35 5.40
N LYS A 62 -4.66 10.19 4.93
CA LYS A 62 -4.85 11.55 5.45
C LYS A 62 -5.29 11.53 6.92
N GLU A 63 -6.10 10.55 7.31
CA GLU A 63 -6.49 10.31 8.69
C GLU A 63 -5.75 9.08 9.24
N ALA A 64 -4.43 9.20 9.37
CA ALA A 64 -3.56 8.12 9.79
C ALA A 64 -3.76 7.72 11.27
N LYS A 65 -4.52 6.64 11.51
CA LYS A 65 -4.70 6.05 12.84
C LYS A 65 -3.37 5.64 13.50
N CYS A 66 -2.38 5.22 12.71
CA CYS A 66 -1.05 4.88 13.22
C CYS A 66 -0.25 6.08 13.73
N VAL A 67 -0.48 7.28 13.19
CA VAL A 67 0.10 8.53 13.69
C VAL A 67 -0.59 8.93 14.99
N LYS A 68 -1.94 8.96 14.99
CA LYS A 68 -2.74 9.30 16.18
C LYS A 68 -2.43 8.42 17.40
N GLY A 69 -2.14 7.14 17.16
CA GLY A 69 -1.85 6.17 18.22
C GLY A 69 -0.37 6.03 18.61
N CYS A 70 0.55 6.83 18.05
CA CYS A 70 1.97 6.71 18.37
C CYS A 70 2.33 7.57 19.59
N PRO A 71 2.76 6.98 20.72
CA PRO A 71 3.01 7.73 21.94
C PRO A 71 4.29 8.58 21.91
N THR A 72 5.25 8.22 21.06
CA THR A 72 6.55 8.92 20.98
C THR A 72 6.63 9.94 19.85
N GLY A 73 5.65 9.97 18.94
CA GLY A 73 5.74 10.77 17.71
C GLY A 73 6.58 10.14 16.60
N ALA A 74 7.08 8.91 16.78
CA ALA A 74 7.84 8.18 15.75
C ALA A 74 7.07 8.08 14.42
N MET A 75 5.76 7.79 14.46
CA MET A 75 4.89 7.91 13.29
C MET A 75 4.39 9.34 13.18
N HIS A 76 4.66 10.00 12.07
CA HIS A 76 4.31 11.41 11.84
C HIS A 76 3.95 11.66 10.37
N PHE A 77 3.41 12.84 10.06
CA PHE A 77 3.25 13.30 8.68
C PHE A 77 4.53 14.03 8.25
N GLY A 78 5.08 13.65 7.10
CA GLY A 78 6.15 14.41 6.45
C GLY A 78 5.62 15.70 5.82
N GLU A 79 6.55 16.55 5.37
CA GLU A 79 6.23 17.83 4.72
C GLU A 79 5.38 17.66 3.44
N ASP A 80 5.55 16.54 2.74
CA ASP A 80 4.80 16.17 1.54
C ASP A 80 3.44 15.51 1.86
N GLY A 81 3.01 15.51 3.13
CA GLY A 81 1.77 14.91 3.60
C GLY A 81 1.79 13.38 3.69
N THR A 82 2.88 12.72 3.31
CA THR A 82 3.00 11.26 3.45
C THR A 82 3.27 10.87 4.90
N VAL A 83 2.70 9.74 5.35
CA VAL A 83 3.01 9.22 6.70
C VAL A 83 4.43 8.65 6.73
N GLN A 84 5.28 9.13 7.64
CA GLN A 84 6.67 8.74 7.81
C GLN A 84 6.93 8.09 9.17
N HIS A 85 8.12 7.51 9.33
CA HIS A 85 8.52 6.81 10.55
C HIS A 85 9.96 7.17 10.93
N ASP A 86 10.11 7.82 12.07
CA ASP A 86 11.38 8.06 12.73
C ASP A 86 11.78 6.81 13.52
N LYS A 87 12.94 6.24 13.20
CA LYS A 87 13.42 4.99 13.81
C LYS A 87 14.04 5.25 15.19
N ASP A 88 14.60 6.42 15.43
CA ASP A 88 15.31 6.76 16.66
C ASP A 88 14.32 7.08 17.79
N MET A 89 13.13 7.55 17.45
CA MET A 89 12.03 7.75 18.40
C MET A 89 11.17 6.50 18.63
N CYS A 90 11.39 5.41 17.88
CA CYS A 90 10.55 4.24 17.92
C CYS A 90 10.93 3.31 19.08
N ILE A 91 10.01 3.13 20.03
CA ILE A 91 10.19 2.25 21.18
C ILE A 91 9.62 0.83 20.98
N GLY A 92 9.27 0.46 19.75
CA GLY A 92 8.81 -0.90 19.46
C GLY A 92 7.45 -1.30 20.06
N CYS A 93 6.66 -0.37 20.63
CA CYS A 93 5.40 -0.66 21.35
C CYS A 93 4.26 -1.30 20.52
N LYS A 94 4.40 -1.38 19.19
CA LYS A 94 3.45 -2.00 18.25
C LYS A 94 2.04 -1.36 18.18
N TYR A 95 1.75 -0.25 18.86
CA TYR A 95 0.45 0.43 18.73
C TYR A 95 0.11 0.81 17.28
N CYS A 96 1.09 1.27 16.51
CA CYS A 96 0.89 1.58 15.09
C CYS A 96 0.55 0.34 14.23
N VAL A 97 1.03 -0.85 14.62
CA VAL A 97 0.65 -2.13 13.99
C VAL A 97 -0.81 -2.44 14.29
N TRP A 98 -1.22 -2.32 15.55
CA TRP A 98 -2.60 -2.57 15.99
C TRP A 98 -3.61 -1.58 15.39
N ASN A 99 -3.24 -0.29 15.32
CA ASN A 99 -4.13 0.78 14.86
C ASN A 99 -4.30 0.86 13.35
N CYS A 100 -3.42 0.23 12.56
CA CYS A 100 -3.51 0.30 11.09
C CYS A 100 -4.55 -0.70 10.58
N PRO A 101 -5.69 -0.26 10.02
CA PRO A 101 -6.73 -1.18 9.56
C PRO A 101 -6.31 -1.99 8.33
N TYR A 102 -5.22 -1.60 7.66
CA TYR A 102 -4.64 -2.28 6.50
C TYR A 102 -3.50 -3.24 6.88
N SER A 103 -3.16 -3.36 8.17
CA SER A 103 -2.08 -4.23 8.68
C SER A 103 -0.73 -4.05 7.96
N VAL A 104 -0.38 -2.80 7.66
CA VAL A 104 0.84 -2.45 6.91
C VAL A 104 2.09 -2.35 7.80
N PRO A 105 2.08 -1.60 8.93
CA PRO A 105 3.25 -1.56 9.81
C PRO A 105 3.54 -2.95 10.36
N GLN A 106 4.80 -3.32 10.37
CA GLN A 106 5.29 -4.62 10.84
C GLN A 106 6.33 -4.42 11.91
N TYR A 107 6.24 -5.19 12.99
CA TYR A 107 7.29 -5.22 13.99
C TYR A 107 8.51 -5.96 13.42
N LEU A 108 9.68 -5.34 13.49
CA LEU A 108 10.95 -5.88 13.04
C LEU A 108 11.69 -6.40 14.26
N GLU A 109 11.58 -7.71 14.53
CA GLU A 109 12.09 -8.31 15.77
C GLU A 109 13.59 -8.09 15.94
N ALA A 110 14.38 -8.27 14.89
CA ALA A 110 15.83 -8.07 14.91
C ALA A 110 16.25 -6.64 15.29
N LYS A 111 15.37 -5.65 15.15
CA LYS A 111 15.67 -4.23 15.42
C LYS A 111 14.88 -3.66 16.61
N ASN A 112 13.95 -4.42 17.19
CA ASN A 112 13.02 -3.99 18.23
C ASN A 112 12.26 -2.68 17.90
N ILE A 113 11.98 -2.44 16.63
CA ILE A 113 11.22 -1.28 16.14
C ILE A 113 10.13 -1.72 15.16
N VAL A 114 9.26 -0.79 14.77
CA VAL A 114 8.31 -1.02 13.68
C VAL A 114 8.89 -0.51 12.36
N GLY A 115 8.56 -1.18 11.26
CA GLY A 115 8.87 -0.76 9.90
C GLY A 115 7.63 -0.72 9.01
N LYS A 116 7.64 0.13 7.98
CA LYS A 116 6.59 0.21 6.96
C LYS A 116 7.13 0.86 5.69
N CYS A 117 6.33 0.81 4.62
CA CYS A 117 6.59 1.61 3.42
C CYS A 117 6.69 3.12 3.77
N ASP A 118 7.73 3.75 3.23
CA ASP A 118 8.07 5.16 3.33
C ASP A 118 7.74 5.92 2.03
N SER A 119 7.11 5.25 1.06
CA SER A 119 6.93 5.70 -0.33
C SER A 119 8.23 6.02 -1.07
N CYS A 120 9.35 5.38 -0.68
CA CYS A 120 10.69 5.66 -1.20
C CYS A 120 11.03 7.16 -1.18
N LYS A 121 10.87 7.78 -0.01
CA LYS A 121 11.02 9.24 0.17
C LYS A 121 12.36 9.76 -0.33
N ASP A 122 13.44 9.02 -0.08
CA ASP A 122 14.79 9.28 -0.57
C ASP A 122 14.86 9.32 -2.10
N LEU A 123 14.38 8.29 -2.80
CA LEU A 123 14.35 8.23 -4.25
C LEU A 123 13.53 9.38 -4.83
N ARG A 124 12.39 9.70 -4.21
CA ARG A 124 11.54 10.82 -4.64
C ARG A 124 12.21 12.18 -4.45
N ALA A 125 13.02 12.35 -3.40
CA ALA A 125 13.79 13.58 -3.21
C ALA A 125 14.80 13.80 -4.35
N ASP A 126 15.28 12.71 -4.95
CA ASP A 126 16.17 12.72 -6.12
C ASP A 126 15.41 12.71 -7.47
N GLY A 127 14.08 12.90 -7.45
CA GLY A 127 13.24 12.89 -8.66
C GLY A 127 13.01 11.50 -9.28
N GLN A 128 13.35 10.43 -8.56
CA GLN A 128 13.15 9.05 -9.01
C GLN A 128 11.79 8.51 -8.53
N ASN A 129 11.32 7.46 -9.20
CA ASN A 129 10.11 6.76 -8.79
C ASN A 129 10.37 5.86 -7.57
N PRO A 130 9.32 5.47 -6.83
CA PRO A 130 9.42 4.36 -5.89
C PRO A 130 9.85 3.07 -6.60
N ALA A 131 10.74 2.29 -5.99
CA ALA A 131 11.26 1.05 -6.58
C ALA A 131 10.17 0.07 -7.04
N CYS A 132 9.04 0.02 -6.33
CA CYS A 132 7.91 -0.84 -6.70
C CYS A 132 7.16 -0.38 -7.96
N VAL A 133 7.23 0.92 -8.30
CA VAL A 133 6.68 1.50 -9.53
C VAL A 133 7.54 1.11 -10.72
N ASP A 134 8.85 1.34 -10.65
CA ASP A 134 9.78 1.02 -11.75
C ASP A 134 9.88 -0.49 -12.01
N ALA A 135 9.78 -1.31 -10.96
CA ALA A 135 9.80 -2.76 -11.07
C ALA A 135 8.49 -3.36 -11.64
N CYS A 136 7.44 -2.56 -11.86
CA CYS A 136 6.17 -3.07 -12.35
C CYS A 136 6.23 -3.37 -13.85
N VAL A 137 6.48 -4.63 -14.20
CA VAL A 137 6.58 -5.10 -15.60
C VAL A 137 5.33 -4.82 -16.44
N MET A 138 4.14 -4.84 -15.81
CA MET A 138 2.86 -4.53 -16.46
C MET A 138 2.50 -3.03 -16.40
N ARG A 139 3.36 -2.20 -15.81
CA ARG A 139 3.15 -0.75 -15.62
C ARG A 139 1.84 -0.40 -14.90
N CYS A 140 1.39 -1.27 -14.01
CA CYS A 140 0.16 -1.11 -13.24
C CYS A 140 0.28 -0.14 -12.07
N LEU A 141 1.47 0.36 -11.75
CA LEU A 141 1.70 1.21 -10.58
C LEU A 141 2.20 2.58 -10.98
N LYS A 142 1.67 3.60 -10.32
CA LYS A 142 2.18 4.98 -10.33
C LYS A 142 2.16 5.55 -8.91
N PHE A 143 2.97 6.56 -8.67
CA PHE A 143 2.97 7.31 -7.44
C PHE A 143 3.01 8.80 -7.77
N GLY A 144 2.18 9.59 -7.10
CA GLY A 144 2.06 11.02 -7.40
C GLY A 144 0.88 11.65 -6.67
N ASP A 145 0.54 12.87 -7.07
CA ASP A 145 -0.64 13.57 -6.59
C ASP A 145 -1.91 12.85 -7.06
N LEU A 146 -2.84 12.59 -6.14
CA LEU A 146 -4.06 11.84 -6.46
C LEU A 146 -4.97 12.57 -7.44
N ASP A 147 -5.01 13.90 -7.42
CA ASP A 147 -5.88 14.67 -8.32
C ASP A 147 -5.31 14.63 -9.74
N GLU A 148 -3.98 14.71 -9.88
CA GLU A 148 -3.29 14.53 -11.17
C GLU A 148 -3.45 13.11 -11.71
N LEU A 149 -3.26 12.09 -10.86
CA LEU A 149 -3.45 10.69 -11.25
C LEU A 149 -4.90 10.41 -11.66
N LYS A 150 -5.88 11.02 -10.99
CA LYS A 150 -7.29 10.90 -11.38
C LYS A 150 -7.57 11.60 -12.71
N ALA A 151 -6.94 12.74 -12.98
CA ALA A 151 -7.05 13.41 -14.27
C ALA A 151 -6.43 12.58 -15.41
N GLU A 152 -5.29 11.91 -15.16
CA GLU A 152 -4.59 11.07 -16.15
C GLU A 152 -5.32 9.75 -16.45
N TYR A 153 -5.75 9.03 -15.41
CA TYR A 153 -6.29 7.66 -15.53
C TYR A 153 -7.82 7.59 -15.56
N GLY A 154 -8.50 8.74 -15.44
CA GLY A 154 -9.95 8.86 -15.52
C GLY A 154 -10.67 8.78 -14.18
N ASN A 155 -12.00 8.87 -14.24
CA ASN A 155 -12.85 9.00 -13.06
C ASN A 155 -13.33 7.68 -12.47
N ASP A 156 -13.19 6.56 -13.19
CA ASP A 156 -13.66 5.22 -12.76
C ASP A 156 -12.67 4.56 -11.79
N LEU A 157 -12.20 5.32 -10.81
CA LEU A 157 -11.23 4.90 -9.80
C LEU A 157 -11.89 4.85 -8.43
N VAL A 158 -11.55 3.81 -7.67
CA VAL A 158 -12.04 3.60 -6.30
C VAL A 158 -10.90 3.70 -5.29
N ARG A 159 -11.24 4.03 -4.05
CA ARG A 159 -10.30 4.07 -2.90
C ARG A 159 -10.55 2.95 -1.89
N GLU A 160 -11.54 2.11 -2.16
CA GLU A 160 -11.91 0.95 -1.37
C GLU A 160 -12.34 -0.21 -2.28
N LEU A 161 -12.18 -1.42 -1.77
CA LEU A 161 -12.67 -2.66 -2.34
C LEU A 161 -13.32 -3.46 -1.20
N PRO A 162 -14.23 -4.40 -1.46
CA PRO A 162 -14.77 -5.31 -0.45
C PRO A 162 -13.70 -6.01 0.40
N VAL A 163 -12.52 -6.28 -0.16
CA VAL A 163 -11.38 -6.89 0.54
C VAL A 163 -10.61 -5.92 1.45
N LEU A 164 -10.98 -4.64 1.49
CA LEU A 164 -10.32 -3.57 2.22
C LEU A 164 -11.24 -2.93 3.26
N PRO A 165 -10.68 -2.36 4.33
CA PRO A 165 -11.41 -1.46 5.20
C PRO A 165 -11.99 -0.28 4.41
N SER A 166 -13.17 0.19 4.82
CA SER A 166 -13.80 1.35 4.19
C SER A 166 -12.88 2.56 4.19
N ALA A 167 -12.82 3.25 3.04
CA ALA A 167 -12.04 4.45 2.84
C ALA A 167 -12.45 5.59 3.80
N SER A 168 -13.71 5.62 4.23
CA SER A 168 -14.22 6.59 5.20
C SER A 168 -13.49 6.57 6.55
N GLN A 169 -12.85 5.45 6.91
CA GLN A 169 -12.16 5.33 8.20
C GLN A 169 -10.80 6.04 8.28
N THR A 170 -10.16 6.26 7.13
CA THR A 170 -8.78 6.78 7.10
C THR A 170 -8.49 7.74 5.95
N ASN A 171 -9.39 7.88 4.97
CA ASN A 171 -9.18 8.63 3.74
C ASN A 171 -7.83 8.25 3.06
N PRO A 172 -7.70 6.98 2.60
CA PRO A 172 -6.42 6.38 2.18
C PRO A 172 -5.90 6.96 0.86
N SER A 173 -4.60 7.27 0.77
CA SER A 173 -3.98 7.77 -0.47
C SER A 173 -3.70 6.64 -1.48
N PHE A 174 -4.76 6.02 -1.97
CA PHE A 174 -4.68 4.90 -2.88
C PHE A 174 -5.84 4.92 -3.86
N LEU A 175 -5.54 5.01 -5.15
CA LEU A 175 -6.49 4.91 -6.25
C LEU A 175 -6.33 3.57 -6.94
N ILE A 176 -7.46 2.92 -7.19
CA ILE A 176 -7.51 1.60 -7.82
C ILE A 176 -8.41 1.73 -9.03
N LYS A 177 -7.94 1.27 -10.20
CA LYS A 177 -8.80 0.95 -11.34
C LYS A 177 -9.23 -0.51 -11.19
N PRO A 178 -10.44 -0.80 -10.70
CA PRO A 178 -10.80 -2.14 -10.25
C PRO A 178 -11.13 -3.05 -11.44
N LYS A 179 -10.90 -4.35 -11.27
CA LYS A 179 -11.64 -5.35 -12.07
C LYS A 179 -13.07 -5.43 -11.55
N ASN A 180 -14.04 -5.69 -12.42
CA ASN A 180 -15.44 -5.82 -12.02
C ASN A 180 -15.62 -6.90 -10.93
N GLU A 181 -14.90 -8.01 -11.05
CA GLU A 181 -14.96 -9.12 -10.10
C GLU A 181 -14.39 -8.76 -8.72
N ALA A 182 -13.53 -7.76 -8.64
CA ALA A 182 -13.00 -7.28 -7.36
C ALA A 182 -14.02 -6.44 -6.59
N LEU A 183 -15.13 -6.02 -7.21
CA LEU A 183 -16.24 -5.33 -6.55
C LEU A 183 -17.26 -6.32 -5.95
N ASN A 184 -17.11 -7.62 -6.19
CA ASN A 184 -17.97 -8.64 -5.62
C ASN A 184 -17.80 -8.74 -4.10
N GLN A 185 -18.91 -8.87 -3.37
CA GLN A 185 -18.91 -9.06 -1.91
C GLN A 185 -18.45 -10.47 -1.50
N THR A 186 -18.52 -11.44 -2.42
CA THR A 186 -18.08 -12.81 -2.19
C THR A 186 -16.76 -13.07 -2.91
N TYR A 187 -15.73 -13.38 -2.12
CA TYR A 187 -14.39 -13.68 -2.62
C TYR A 187 -13.72 -14.71 -1.70
N LYS A 188 -12.73 -15.41 -2.23
CA LYS A 188 -11.83 -16.24 -1.44
C LYS A 188 -10.41 -15.74 -1.62
N LYS A 189 -9.75 -15.38 -0.52
CA LYS A 189 -8.32 -15.07 -0.52
C LYS A 189 -7.54 -16.38 -0.65
N ARG A 190 -6.62 -16.46 -1.61
CA ARG A 190 -5.69 -17.61 -1.66
C ARG A 190 -4.56 -17.37 -0.67
N GLU A 191 -4.29 -18.37 0.15
CA GLU A 191 -3.05 -18.44 0.92
C GLU A 191 -1.97 -18.98 -0.01
N VAL A 192 -0.91 -18.18 -0.22
CA VAL A 192 0.22 -18.48 -1.09
C VAL A 192 1.50 -18.17 -0.36
#